data_AF-N1QDQ8-F1
#
_entry.id   AF-N1QDQ8-F1
#
_cell.length_a   1.000
_cell.length_b   1.000
_cell.length_c   1.000
_cell.angle_alpha   90.00
_cell.angle_beta   90.00
_cell.angle_gamma   90.00
#
_symmetry.space_group_name_H-M   'P 1'
#
loop_
_entity.id
_entity.type
_entity.pdbx_description
1 polymer ?
#
loop_
_entity_poly.entity_id
_entity_poly.type
_entity_poly.pdbx_seq_one_letter_code
_entity_poly.pdbx_strand_id
1 'polypeptide(L)'
;MSASFRLSQEVSKSQPDPSSSNSPGQQQQHASSSTDSTSSITLVESINDIFNAPPNTLIIHACNTKGSWGGGIAKAFKGKYPAAFEVYKTHCQRNGGELVGQALLIPPHKEAGEEHFVGCLFTSVSKGREADSPAKILSATGPAMRHLLRQVQEHNTTHPGEEVSEVRMCKINSGLFKVPWEKTKDVLQAIPTEPDGIRQIKVISRSEDD
;
A
#
# COMPACT_ATOMS: atom_id res chain seq x y z
N MET A 1 -4.15 -18.86 -59.82
CA MET A 1 -4.70 -20.24 -59.82
C MET A 1 -5.29 -20.45 -58.42
N SER A 2 -6.43 -19.84 -58.09
CA SER A 2 -7.80 -20.35 -58.32
C SER A 2 -7.98 -21.83 -57.98
N ALA A 3 -8.56 -22.11 -56.81
CA ALA A 3 -9.67 -23.04 -56.69
C ALA A 3 -10.37 -22.82 -55.34
N SER A 4 -11.63 -22.42 -55.42
CA SER A 4 -12.61 -22.30 -54.37
C SER A 4 -13.45 -23.58 -54.34
N PHE A 5 -13.89 -24.08 -53.18
CA PHE A 5 -15.08 -24.92 -53.09
C PHE A 5 -15.81 -24.68 -51.76
N ARG A 6 -17.04 -24.18 -51.87
CA ARG A 6 -18.14 -24.22 -50.88
C ARG A 6 -18.71 -25.66 -50.86
N LEU A 7 -19.59 -26.17 -49.98
CA LEU A 7 -20.78 -25.74 -49.22
C LEU A 7 -21.13 -27.01 -48.36
N SER A 8 -21.67 -27.00 -47.13
CA SER A 8 -23.11 -26.95 -46.83
C SER A 8 -23.43 -27.46 -45.41
N GLN A 9 -24.30 -26.71 -44.73
CA GLN A 9 -25.51 -27.08 -43.96
C GLN A 9 -25.48 -27.79 -42.58
N GLU A 10 -26.21 -27.13 -41.66
CA GLU A 10 -26.77 -27.55 -40.37
C GLU A 10 -27.85 -28.64 -40.49
N VAL A 11 -28.05 -29.43 -39.41
CA VAL A 11 -29.38 -29.95 -39.00
C VAL A 11 -29.45 -30.03 -37.46
N SER A 12 -30.58 -29.58 -36.93
CA SER A 12 -30.97 -29.48 -35.52
C SER A 12 -32.03 -30.55 -35.13
N LYS A 13 -32.21 -30.72 -33.81
CA LYS A 13 -33.36 -31.24 -33.03
C LYS A 13 -33.37 -32.72 -32.62
N SER A 14 -33.46 -32.93 -31.29
CA SER A 14 -34.58 -33.66 -30.65
C SER A 14 -34.52 -33.64 -29.10
N GLN A 15 -35.63 -33.22 -28.49
CA GLN A 15 -36.20 -33.57 -27.17
C GLN A 15 -37.64 -34.08 -27.46
N PRO A 16 -38.45 -34.70 -26.55
CA PRO A 16 -38.50 -34.61 -25.07
C PRO A 16 -38.82 -35.96 -24.32
N ASP A 17 -38.74 -36.06 -22.99
CA ASP A 17 -39.84 -36.11 -21.95
C ASP A 17 -39.60 -37.33 -21.02
N PRO A 18 -40.27 -37.57 -19.86
CA PRO A 18 -40.76 -36.65 -18.81
C PRO A 18 -40.52 -37.18 -17.36
N SER A 19 -40.87 -36.36 -16.36
CA SER A 19 -41.38 -36.71 -15.01
C SER A 19 -40.52 -37.54 -14.04
N SER A 20 -40.21 -36.95 -12.87
CA SER A 20 -40.68 -37.48 -11.57
C SER A 20 -40.45 -36.49 -10.42
N SER A 21 -41.54 -36.23 -9.73
CA SER A 21 -41.73 -35.50 -8.49
C SER A 21 -41.09 -36.18 -7.28
N ASN A 22 -40.50 -35.41 -6.37
CA ASN A 22 -40.68 -35.60 -4.92
C ASN A 22 -40.18 -34.39 -4.11
N SER A 23 -41.01 -33.94 -3.17
CA SER A 23 -40.67 -33.06 -2.04
C SER A 23 -40.64 -33.89 -0.74
N PRO A 24 -40.47 -33.32 0.45
CA PRO A 24 -39.33 -32.59 1.00
C PRO A 24 -38.72 -33.35 2.20
N GLY A 25 -37.39 -33.47 2.27
CA GLY A 25 -36.69 -34.05 3.42
C GLY A 25 -35.84 -33.00 4.12
N GLN A 26 -36.29 -32.55 5.29
CA GLN A 26 -35.48 -31.77 6.22
C GLN A 26 -34.28 -32.60 6.69
N GLN A 27 -33.07 -32.12 6.46
CA GLN A 27 -31.95 -32.36 7.36
C GLN A 27 -31.22 -31.05 7.60
N GLN A 28 -31.29 -30.60 8.84
CA GLN A 28 -30.46 -29.56 9.41
C GLN A 28 -28.99 -29.94 9.20
N GLN A 29 -28.26 -29.04 8.53
CA GLN A 29 -26.82 -28.94 8.74
C GLN A 29 -26.55 -27.54 9.26
N HIS A 30 -26.21 -27.50 10.54
CA HIS A 30 -25.52 -26.38 11.16
C HIS A 30 -24.24 -26.12 10.38
N ALA A 31 -24.30 -25.24 9.38
CA ALA A 31 -23.13 -24.54 8.90
C ALA A 31 -22.82 -23.48 9.97
N SER A 32 -21.99 -23.85 10.93
CA SER A 32 -21.24 -22.90 11.73
C SER A 32 -20.45 -22.03 10.78
N SER A 33 -21.02 -20.86 10.43
CA SER A 33 -20.30 -19.79 9.77
C SER A 33 -19.26 -19.28 10.75
N SER A 34 -18.07 -19.88 10.73
CA SER A 34 -16.88 -19.23 11.24
C SER A 34 -16.67 -17.99 10.39
N THR A 35 -17.22 -16.86 10.83
CA THR A 35 -16.79 -15.54 10.38
C THR A 35 -15.34 -15.41 10.77
N ASP A 36 -14.45 -15.77 9.85
CA ASP A 36 -13.02 -15.51 9.99
C ASP A 36 -12.88 -13.99 10.05
N SER A 37 -12.69 -13.46 11.26
CA SER A 37 -12.61 -12.03 11.49
C SER A 37 -11.28 -11.55 10.94
N THR A 38 -11.25 -11.24 9.64
CA THR A 38 -10.08 -10.65 8.98
C THR A 38 -9.74 -9.34 9.68
N SER A 39 -8.65 -9.35 10.44
CA SER A 39 -8.17 -8.15 11.11
C SER A 39 -7.67 -7.13 10.09
N SER A 40 -7.84 -5.84 10.37
CA SER A 40 -7.35 -4.75 9.53
C SER A 40 -6.45 -3.77 10.28
N ILE A 41 -5.79 -2.89 9.55
CA ILE A 41 -4.87 -1.90 10.13
C ILE A 41 -5.63 -0.92 11.02
N THR A 42 -5.13 -0.74 12.25
CA THR A 42 -5.58 0.30 13.18
C THR A 42 -4.67 1.52 13.10
N LEU A 43 -5.27 2.71 12.93
CA LEU A 43 -4.54 3.98 12.94
C LEU A 43 -4.76 4.71 14.27
N VAL A 44 -3.67 5.06 14.95
CA VAL A 44 -3.70 5.82 16.21
C VAL A 44 -3.12 7.20 15.97
N GLU A 45 -3.95 8.24 16.08
CA GLU A 45 -3.53 9.63 15.81
C GLU A 45 -2.94 10.28 17.07
N SER A 46 -1.85 11.04 16.92
CA SER A 46 -1.24 11.83 18.00
C SER A 46 -0.51 13.06 17.44
N ILE A 47 -0.23 14.04 18.31
CA ILE A 47 0.50 15.26 17.96
C ILE A 47 1.92 15.13 18.52
N ASN A 48 2.93 15.15 17.65
CA ASN A 48 4.35 15.10 18.01
C ASN A 48 5.25 15.44 16.80
N ASP A 49 6.56 15.45 16.98
CA ASP A 49 7.50 15.33 15.86
C ASP A 49 7.61 13.85 15.44
N ILE A 50 7.28 13.59 14.17
CA ILE A 50 7.37 12.25 13.60
C ILE A 50 8.80 11.69 13.63
N PHE A 51 9.81 12.56 13.55
CA PHE A 51 11.22 12.17 13.57
C PHE A 51 11.78 11.90 14.97
N ASN A 52 11.05 12.27 16.03
CA ASN A 52 11.38 11.91 17.41
C ASN A 52 10.87 10.50 17.72
N ALA A 53 11.42 9.52 17.02
CA ALA A 53 11.07 8.11 17.16
C ALA A 53 12.25 7.32 17.77
N PRO A 54 11.99 6.17 18.40
CA PRO A 54 13.04 5.24 18.80
C PRO A 54 13.77 4.62 17.59
N PRO A 55 15.01 4.15 17.74
CA PRO A 55 15.70 3.37 16.71
C PRO A 55 14.87 2.20 16.18
N ASN A 56 15.12 1.83 14.92
CA ASN A 56 14.39 0.81 14.17
C ASN A 56 12.89 1.09 13.97
N THR A 57 12.43 2.33 14.20
CA THR A 57 11.10 2.76 13.78
C THR A 57 11.04 2.91 12.27
N LEU A 58 9.98 2.42 11.64
CA LEU A 58 9.62 2.73 10.25
C LEU A 58 8.83 4.02 10.17
N ILE A 59 9.36 5.00 9.44
CA ILE A 59 8.70 6.27 9.19
C ILE A 59 8.27 6.35 7.72
N ILE A 60 6.96 6.38 7.51
CA ILE A 60 6.33 6.31 6.19
C ILE A 60 5.95 7.70 5.69
N HIS A 61 6.19 7.95 4.40
CA HIS A 61 5.62 9.10 3.69
C HIS A 61 5.18 8.76 2.26
N ALA A 62 4.33 9.61 1.69
CA ALA A 62 3.93 9.51 0.28
C ALA A 62 4.91 10.24 -0.64
N CYS A 63 5.24 9.59 -1.75
CA CYS A 63 6.31 9.96 -2.66
C CYS A 63 5.81 10.07 -4.11
N ASN A 64 6.54 10.90 -4.86
CA ASN A 64 6.50 10.90 -6.32
C ASN A 64 7.55 9.94 -6.89
N THR A 65 7.52 9.69 -8.20
CA THR A 65 8.52 8.86 -8.88
C THR A 65 9.63 9.66 -9.57
N LYS A 66 9.70 10.99 -9.36
CA LYS A 66 10.72 11.87 -9.98
C LYS A 66 12.02 11.97 -9.17
N GLY A 67 12.19 11.18 -8.11
CA GLY A 67 13.38 11.22 -7.28
C GLY A 67 13.52 12.56 -6.54
N SER A 68 12.41 13.13 -6.07
CA SER A 68 12.45 14.44 -5.44
C SER A 68 11.67 14.57 -4.14
N TRP A 69 12.40 14.97 -3.10
CA TRP A 69 11.91 15.36 -1.78
C TRP A 69 12.07 16.87 -1.58
N GLY A 70 11.41 17.65 -2.44
CA GLY A 70 11.63 19.10 -2.55
C GLY A 70 10.71 20.00 -1.73
N GLY A 71 9.64 19.47 -1.12
CA GLY A 71 8.64 20.28 -0.43
C GLY A 71 7.86 19.53 0.64
N GLY A 72 7.17 20.27 1.49
CA GLY A 72 6.41 19.73 2.62
C GLY A 72 7.27 18.83 3.51
N ILE A 73 6.64 17.80 4.07
CA ILE A 73 7.32 16.82 4.93
C ILE A 73 8.49 16.11 4.22
N ALA A 74 8.40 15.87 2.91
CA ALA A 74 9.49 15.22 2.16
C ALA A 74 10.79 16.04 2.23
N LYS A 75 10.72 17.38 2.20
CA LYS A 75 11.91 18.24 2.40
C LYS A 75 12.55 18.02 3.78
N ALA A 76 11.73 17.83 4.82
CA ALA A 76 12.23 17.50 6.15
C ALA A 76 12.85 16.10 6.21
N PHE A 77 12.24 15.11 5.54
CA PHE A 77 12.86 13.78 5.35
C PHE A 77 14.23 13.88 4.69
N LYS A 78 14.38 14.72 3.64
CA LYS A 78 15.68 14.89 2.98
C LYS A 78 16.74 15.50 3.90
N GLY A 79 16.36 16.44 4.76
CA GLY A 79 17.27 17.03 5.73
C GLY A 79 17.68 16.04 6.82
N LYS A 80 16.73 15.19 7.27
CA LYS A 80 16.96 14.21 8.34
C LYS A 80 17.62 12.92 7.85
N TYR A 81 17.34 12.51 6.62
CA TYR A 81 17.78 11.25 6.00
C TYR A 81 18.43 11.47 4.61
N PRO A 82 19.55 12.21 4.51
CA PRO A 82 20.21 12.45 3.24
C PRO A 82 20.73 11.17 2.55
N ALA A 83 21.15 10.15 3.29
CA ALA A 83 21.61 8.88 2.72
C ALA A 83 20.42 8.10 2.12
N ALA A 84 19.31 7.99 2.87
CA ALA A 84 18.09 7.40 2.34
C ALA A 84 17.56 8.15 1.10
N PHE A 85 17.70 9.48 1.05
CA PHE A 85 17.29 10.25 -0.13
C PHE A 85 18.06 9.83 -1.39
N GLU A 86 19.37 9.59 -1.32
CA GLU A 86 20.14 9.18 -2.50
C GLU A 86 19.77 7.75 -2.98
N VAL A 87 19.42 6.85 -2.06
CA VAL A 87 18.84 5.53 -2.39
C VAL A 87 17.52 5.70 -3.13
N TYR A 88 16.59 6.47 -2.56
CA TYR A 88 15.29 6.77 -3.17
C TYR A 88 15.42 7.43 -4.56
N LYS A 89 16.30 8.42 -4.69
CA LYS A 89 16.53 9.15 -5.94
C LYS A 89 17.08 8.23 -7.03
N THR A 90 18.07 7.41 -6.69
CA THR A 90 18.63 6.41 -7.61
C THR A 90 17.58 5.40 -8.05
N HIS A 91 16.73 4.93 -7.11
CA HIS A 91 15.63 4.03 -7.41
C HIS A 91 14.61 4.66 -8.37
N CYS A 92 14.28 5.94 -8.18
CA CYS A 92 13.40 6.68 -9.08
C CYS A 92 13.99 6.87 -10.47
N GLN A 93 15.28 7.18 -10.57
CA GLN A 93 15.97 7.38 -11.86
C GLN A 93 15.95 6.12 -12.72
N ARG A 94 16.02 4.94 -12.09
CA ARG A 94 16.02 3.65 -12.79
C ARG A 94 14.64 3.23 -13.27
N ASN A 95 13.60 3.44 -12.47
CA ASN A 95 12.28 2.82 -12.70
C ASN A 95 11.18 3.83 -13.09
N GLY A 96 11.34 5.11 -12.76
CA GLY A 96 10.40 6.16 -13.12
C GLY A 96 8.94 5.85 -12.76
N GLY A 97 8.02 6.06 -13.70
CA GLY A 97 6.57 5.91 -13.48
C GLY A 97 6.09 4.52 -13.09
N GLU A 98 6.88 3.47 -13.37
CA GLU A 98 6.52 2.07 -13.06
C GLU A 98 6.44 1.80 -11.55
N LEU A 99 6.99 2.71 -10.74
CA LEU A 99 6.95 2.63 -9.29
C LEU A 99 5.57 2.93 -8.71
N VAL A 100 4.64 3.54 -9.44
CA VAL A 100 3.32 3.89 -8.88
C VAL A 100 2.59 2.64 -8.39
N GLY A 101 2.08 2.70 -7.15
CA GLY A 101 1.46 1.56 -6.48
C GLY A 101 2.45 0.61 -5.81
N GLN A 102 3.75 0.94 -5.83
CA GLN A 102 4.80 0.20 -5.13
C GLN A 102 5.32 1.02 -3.93
N ALA A 103 6.22 0.40 -3.17
CA ALA A 103 6.94 1.05 -2.10
C ALA A 103 8.43 0.69 -2.12
N LEU A 104 9.22 1.50 -1.42
CA LEU A 104 10.62 1.23 -1.13
C LEU A 104 10.85 1.35 0.38
N LEU A 105 11.22 0.24 1.00
CA LEU A 105 11.76 0.18 2.36
C LEU A 105 13.27 0.45 2.31
N ILE A 106 13.72 1.45 3.05
CA ILE A 106 15.14 1.79 3.18
C ILE A 106 15.55 1.53 4.63
N PRO A 107 16.48 0.61 4.91
CA PRO A 107 16.93 0.31 6.27
C PRO A 107 17.76 1.46 6.88
N PRO A 108 17.92 1.48 8.22
CA PRO A 108 18.77 2.44 8.91
C PRO A 108 20.20 2.47 8.33
N HIS A 109 20.74 3.67 8.11
CA HIS A 109 22.14 3.87 7.74
C HIS A 109 22.94 4.31 8.97
N LYS A 110 23.35 3.34 9.80
CA LYS A 110 24.02 3.58 11.10
C LYS A 110 25.24 4.50 10.98
N GLU A 111 26.06 4.33 9.94
CA GLU A 111 27.26 5.17 9.72
C GLU A 111 26.94 6.64 9.41
N ALA A 112 25.72 6.93 8.93
CA ALA A 112 25.24 8.28 8.66
C ALA A 112 24.41 8.85 9.83
N GLY A 113 24.30 8.12 10.95
CA GLY A 113 23.45 8.49 12.08
C GLY A 113 21.94 8.38 11.79
N GLU A 114 21.55 7.65 10.74
CA GLU A 114 20.16 7.45 10.36
C GLU A 114 19.64 6.14 10.99
N GLU A 115 18.99 6.25 12.15
CA GLU A 115 18.59 5.09 12.97
C GLU A 115 17.19 4.53 12.65
N HIS A 116 16.49 5.11 11.69
CA HIS A 116 15.11 4.75 11.33
C HIS A 116 15.03 4.13 9.94
N PHE A 117 14.04 3.27 9.74
CA PHE A 117 13.64 2.87 8.40
C PHE A 117 12.86 3.99 7.74
N VAL A 118 13.07 4.21 6.45
CA VAL A 118 12.26 5.13 5.64
C VAL A 118 11.38 4.32 4.68
N GLY A 119 10.06 4.50 4.81
CA GLY A 119 9.06 3.88 3.95
C GLY A 119 8.55 4.85 2.89
N CYS A 120 8.96 4.67 1.64
CA CYS A 120 8.52 5.51 0.52
C CYS A 120 7.32 4.86 -0.18
N LEU A 121 6.13 5.45 -0.08
CA LEU A 121 4.96 4.99 -0.85
C LEU A 121 4.85 5.77 -2.16
N PHE A 122 5.00 5.12 -3.31
CA PHE A 122 4.93 5.80 -4.61
C PHE A 122 3.47 5.94 -5.04
N THR A 123 2.86 7.08 -4.72
CA THR A 123 1.43 7.32 -4.96
C THR A 123 1.14 8.27 -6.12
N SER A 124 2.17 8.92 -6.67
CA SER A 124 2.04 9.86 -7.80
C SER A 124 3.25 9.77 -8.73
N VAL A 125 3.06 9.91 -10.04
CA VAL A 125 4.16 9.99 -11.01
C VAL A 125 4.96 11.28 -10.84
N SER A 126 4.27 12.43 -10.73
CA SER A 126 4.92 13.74 -10.55
C SER A 126 4.59 14.35 -9.17
N LYS A 127 4.92 15.62 -8.96
CA LYS A 127 4.82 16.33 -7.68
C LYS A 127 4.38 17.77 -7.84
N GLY A 128 4.03 18.41 -6.73
CA GLY A 128 3.65 19.83 -6.71
C GLY A 128 2.40 20.06 -7.55
N ARG A 129 2.43 21.03 -8.46
CA ARG A 129 1.29 21.36 -9.33
C ARG A 129 0.97 20.28 -10.36
N GLU A 130 1.93 19.40 -10.65
CA GLU A 130 1.79 18.29 -11.61
C GLU A 130 1.48 16.95 -10.94
N ALA A 131 1.25 16.94 -9.62
CA ALA A 131 0.89 15.72 -8.92
C ALA A 131 -0.36 15.08 -9.56
N ASP A 132 -0.42 13.74 -9.50
CA ASP A 132 -1.58 13.00 -9.99
C ASP A 132 -2.87 13.40 -9.27
N SER A 133 -4.01 13.11 -9.90
CA SER A 133 -5.30 13.43 -9.30
C SER A 133 -5.52 12.67 -7.98
N PRO A 134 -6.29 13.20 -7.03
CA PRO A 134 -6.59 12.51 -5.77
C PRO A 134 -7.11 11.07 -5.97
N ALA A 135 -7.92 10.83 -7.01
CA ALA A 135 -8.42 9.49 -7.33
C ALA A 135 -7.29 8.51 -7.70
N LYS A 136 -6.33 8.95 -8.54
CA LYS A 136 -5.16 8.14 -8.89
C LYS A 136 -4.27 7.88 -7.68
N ILE A 137 -4.03 8.92 -6.87
CA ILE A 137 -3.23 8.80 -5.64
C ILE A 137 -3.84 7.79 -4.67
N LEU A 138 -5.15 7.84 -4.44
CA LEU A 138 -5.86 6.87 -3.60
C LEU A 138 -5.78 5.45 -4.18
N SER A 139 -5.94 5.29 -5.51
CA SER A 139 -5.83 3.99 -6.17
C SER A 139 -4.44 3.34 -6.03
N ALA A 140 -3.38 4.15 -5.97
CA ALA A 140 -2.01 3.70 -5.77
C ALA A 140 -1.66 3.46 -4.28
N THR A 141 -2.35 4.15 -3.35
CA THR A 141 -1.99 4.12 -1.93
C THR A 141 -2.15 2.74 -1.30
N GLY A 142 -3.27 2.05 -1.54
CA GLY A 142 -3.51 0.71 -1.00
C GLY A 142 -2.47 -0.34 -1.45
N PRO A 143 -2.25 -0.50 -2.77
CA PRO A 143 -1.19 -1.36 -3.29
C PRO A 143 0.20 -1.01 -2.76
N ALA A 144 0.56 0.28 -2.70
CA ALA A 144 1.86 0.71 -2.18
C ALA A 144 2.06 0.33 -0.72
N MET A 145 1.04 0.55 0.12
CA MET A 145 1.11 0.17 1.54
C MET A 145 1.22 -1.35 1.71
N ARG A 146 0.43 -2.15 0.98
CA ARG A 146 0.57 -3.62 1.01
C ARG A 146 1.97 -4.07 0.58
N HIS A 147 2.53 -3.43 -0.44
CA HIS A 147 3.89 -3.72 -0.88
C HIS A 147 4.91 -3.40 0.22
N LEU A 148 4.78 -2.27 0.91
CA LEU A 148 5.66 -1.91 2.02
C LEU A 148 5.58 -2.92 3.16
N LEU A 149 4.37 -3.31 3.57
CA LEU A 149 4.17 -4.26 4.66
C LEU A 149 4.80 -5.62 4.37
N ARG A 150 4.73 -6.08 3.10
CA ARG A 150 5.43 -7.29 2.65
C ARG A 150 6.94 -7.16 2.76
N GLN A 151 7.52 -6.02 2.34
CA GLN A 151 8.97 -5.77 2.48
C GLN A 151 9.40 -5.74 3.96
N VAL A 152 8.57 -5.19 4.85
CA VAL A 152 8.83 -5.19 6.30
C VAL A 152 8.84 -6.61 6.85
N GLN A 153 7.87 -7.45 6.48
CA GLN A 153 7.82 -8.84 6.91
C GLN A 153 9.05 -9.63 6.43
N GLU A 154 9.43 -9.46 5.17
CA GLU A 154 10.62 -10.07 4.59
C GLU A 154 11.89 -9.61 5.32
N HIS A 155 12.03 -8.30 5.55
CA HIS A 155 13.16 -7.73 6.30
C HIS A 155 13.26 -8.32 7.71
N ASN A 156 12.17 -8.30 8.48
CA ASN A 156 12.13 -8.81 9.85
C ASN A 156 12.47 -10.32 9.91
N THR A 157 12.12 -11.09 8.88
CA THR A 157 12.44 -12.52 8.82
C THR A 157 13.91 -12.77 8.47
N THR A 158 14.50 -11.92 7.64
CA THR A 158 15.85 -12.12 7.08
C THR A 158 16.95 -11.42 7.89
N HIS A 159 16.60 -10.48 8.77
CA HIS A 159 17.54 -9.68 9.57
C HIS A 159 17.16 -9.72 11.06
N PRO A 160 17.31 -10.88 11.73
CA PRO A 160 17.00 -11.00 13.15
C PRO A 160 17.86 -10.07 13.99
N GLY A 161 17.25 -9.35 14.94
CA GLY A 161 17.87 -8.32 15.77
C GLY A 161 17.89 -6.91 15.15
N GLU A 162 17.44 -6.76 13.91
CA GLU A 162 17.28 -5.47 13.21
C GLU A 162 15.86 -5.27 12.69
N GLU A 163 14.87 -5.81 13.40
CA GLU A 163 13.47 -5.75 13.02
C GLU A 163 12.87 -4.36 13.20
N VAL A 164 11.85 -4.05 12.38
CA VAL A 164 11.01 -2.86 12.57
C VAL A 164 10.25 -2.97 13.89
N SER A 165 10.55 -2.06 14.83
CA SER A 165 10.00 -2.08 16.20
C SER A 165 8.68 -1.31 16.32
N GLU A 166 8.49 -0.29 15.48
CA GLU A 166 7.34 0.60 15.48
C GLU A 166 7.08 1.13 14.07
N VAL A 167 5.82 1.47 13.75
CA VAL A 167 5.47 2.15 12.48
C VAL A 167 4.80 3.48 12.76
N ARG A 168 5.36 4.53 12.15
CA ARG A 168 4.85 5.90 12.15
C ARG A 168 4.60 6.38 10.73
N MET A 169 3.61 7.23 10.56
CA MET A 169 3.40 7.99 9.34
C MET A 169 2.89 9.39 9.66
N CYS A 170 3.06 10.35 8.75
CA CYS A 170 2.26 11.57 8.82
C CYS A 170 0.86 11.31 8.23
N LYS A 171 -0.01 12.32 8.18
CA LYS A 171 -1.23 12.26 7.36
C LYS A 171 -0.83 12.23 5.88
N ILE A 172 -0.41 11.07 5.37
CA ILE A 172 0.12 10.92 4.02
C ILE A 172 -0.93 11.38 2.98
N ASN A 173 -0.46 11.88 1.84
CA ASN A 173 -1.26 12.50 0.78
C ASN A 173 -2.00 13.82 1.12
N SER A 174 -2.16 14.20 2.40
CA SER A 174 -3.00 15.35 2.78
C SER A 174 -2.36 16.73 2.62
N GLY A 175 -1.03 16.79 2.52
CA GLY A 175 -0.29 18.03 2.26
C GLY A 175 -0.31 18.42 0.78
N LEU A 176 0.87 18.41 0.15
CA LEU A 176 1.03 18.90 -1.22
C LEU A 176 0.30 18.07 -2.30
N PHE A 177 -0.11 16.84 -1.98
CA PHE A 177 -0.95 15.99 -2.84
C PHE A 177 -2.45 16.27 -2.71
N LYS A 178 -2.86 17.09 -1.72
CA LYS A 178 -4.22 17.63 -1.57
C LYS A 178 -5.33 16.58 -1.56
N VAL A 179 -5.04 15.39 -1.03
CA VAL A 179 -6.05 14.35 -0.82
C VAL A 179 -6.63 14.52 0.59
N PRO A 180 -7.95 14.67 0.76
CA PRO A 180 -8.56 14.68 2.10
C PRO A 180 -8.09 13.47 2.91
N TRP A 181 -7.64 13.70 4.14
CA TRP A 181 -7.01 12.68 4.97
C TRP A 181 -7.93 11.49 5.18
N GLU A 182 -9.22 11.75 5.38
CA GLU A 182 -10.27 10.77 5.63
C GLU A 182 -10.34 9.72 4.51
N LYS A 183 -10.20 10.14 3.24
CA LYS A 183 -10.18 9.21 2.11
C LYS A 183 -8.96 8.32 2.10
N THR A 184 -7.81 8.85 2.52
CA THR A 184 -6.58 8.07 2.65
C THR A 184 -6.67 7.09 3.82
N LYS A 185 -7.23 7.55 4.94
CA LYS A 185 -7.51 6.73 6.12
C LYS A 185 -8.43 5.54 5.79
N ASP A 186 -9.51 5.76 5.04
CA ASP A 186 -10.41 4.69 4.59
C ASP A 186 -9.65 3.61 3.78
N VAL A 187 -8.79 4.03 2.85
CA VAL A 187 -7.97 3.10 2.05
C VAL A 187 -7.03 2.28 2.94
N LEU A 188 -6.40 2.90 3.93
CA LEU A 188 -5.46 2.24 4.82
C LEU A 188 -6.15 1.25 5.77
N GLN A 189 -7.28 1.63 6.35
CA GLN A 189 -8.04 0.79 7.28
C GLN A 189 -8.76 -0.39 6.59
N ALA A 190 -8.93 -0.33 5.27
CA ALA A 190 -9.44 -1.44 4.46
C ALA A 190 -8.38 -2.50 4.12
N ILE A 191 -7.10 -2.28 4.47
CA ILE A 191 -6.03 -3.25 4.22
C ILE A 191 -6.12 -4.38 5.26
N PRO A 192 -6.23 -5.65 4.82
CA PRO A 192 -6.18 -6.79 5.73
C PRO A 192 -4.77 -6.95 6.32
N THR A 193 -4.71 -7.42 7.55
CA THR A 193 -3.46 -7.68 8.27
C THR A 193 -3.24 -9.18 8.43
N GLU A 194 -2.01 -9.61 8.20
CA GLU A 194 -1.58 -10.98 8.50
C GLU A 194 -1.46 -11.20 10.01
N PRO A 195 -1.57 -12.45 10.50
CA PRO A 195 -1.47 -12.80 11.92
C PRO A 195 -0.31 -12.13 12.66
N ASP A 196 0.89 -12.24 12.08
CA ASP A 196 2.17 -11.77 12.63
C ASP A 196 2.65 -10.45 11.97
N GLY A 197 1.78 -9.80 11.18
CA GLY A 197 2.10 -8.56 10.49
C GLY A 197 1.94 -7.31 11.36
N ILE A 198 2.36 -6.17 10.82
CA ILE A 198 2.07 -4.86 11.42
C ILE A 198 0.56 -4.62 11.43
N ARG A 199 0.00 -4.40 12.62
CA ARG A 199 -1.46 -4.15 12.82
C ARG A 199 -1.79 -2.73 13.23
N GLN A 200 -0.81 -1.99 13.75
CA GLN A 200 -1.01 -0.64 14.24
C GLN A 200 -0.01 0.30 13.57
N ILE A 201 -0.50 1.46 13.14
CA ILE A 201 0.35 2.56 12.67
C ILE A 201 0.00 3.83 13.43
N LYS A 202 1.02 4.50 13.99
CA LYS A 202 0.86 5.80 14.63
C LYS A 202 0.88 6.90 13.58
N VAL A 203 -0.21 7.66 13.49
CA VAL A 203 -0.32 8.81 12.59
C VAL A 203 0.05 10.06 13.38
N ILE A 204 1.21 10.62 13.07
CA ILE A 204 1.78 11.76 13.78
C ILE A 204 1.50 13.04 13.00
N SER A 205 0.81 13.98 13.63
CA SER A 205 0.61 15.34 13.10
C SER A 205 1.48 16.32 13.88
N ARG A 206 1.88 17.43 13.23
CA ARG A 206 2.47 18.57 13.95
C ARG A 206 1.35 19.40 14.59
N SER A 207 1.72 20.20 15.59
CA SER A 207 0.77 21.15 16.17
C SER A 207 0.38 22.19 15.10
N GLU A 208 -0.81 22.78 15.20
CA GLU A 208 -1.27 23.81 14.25
C GLU A 208 -0.51 25.15 14.43
N ASP A 209 0.37 25.22 15.43
CA ASP A 209 1.14 26.40 15.84
C ASP A 209 2.61 26.41 15.32
N ASP A 210 3.01 25.44 14.48
CA ASP A 210 4.39 25.28 13.94
C ASP A 210 4.60 25.80 12.49
#